data_AF-A0A0J9FSC1-F1
#
_entry.id   AF-A0A0J9FSC1-F1
#
_cell.length_a   1.000
_cell.length_b   1.000
_cell.length_c   1.000
_cell.angle_alpha   90.00
_cell.angle_beta   90.00
_cell.angle_gamma   90.00
#
_symmetry.space_group_name_H-M   'P 1'
#
loop_
_entity.id
_entity.type
_entity.pdbx_description
1 polymer ?
#
loop_
_entity_poly.entity_id
_entity_poly.type
_entity_poly.pdbx_seq_one_letter_code
_entity_poly.pdbx_strand_id
1 'polypeptide(L)'
;MTILSRLDAWLGKTLFHPPIILACQITRQTQYAIHRALWFFAACHATVYLEHDEWLWVVFMWFFVVITLLSATLFADWPATSLRAFRLFWFFLLIGQVSVTLLGGDLLASSIRSVIILFAEYAATIKTIPPRRKRDRRASAKEVRA
;
A
#
# COMPACT_ATOMS: atom_id res chain seq x y z
N MET A 1 7.30 25.28 1.39
CA MET A 1 7.13 23.89 0.88
C MET A 1 8.47 23.18 0.98
N THR A 2 8.61 22.24 1.91
CA THR A 2 9.86 21.48 2.13
C THR A 2 10.09 20.47 1.01
N ILE A 3 11.35 20.23 0.63
CA ILE A 3 11.76 19.28 -0.44
C ILE A 3 11.13 17.90 -0.23
N LEU A 4 11.04 17.43 1.02
CA LEU A 4 10.42 16.17 1.41
C LEU A 4 8.94 16.06 1.02
N SER A 5 8.19 17.16 1.06
CA SER A 5 6.77 17.17 0.66
C SER A 5 6.58 16.99 -0.85
N ARG A 6 7.53 17.52 -1.65
CA ARG A 6 7.53 17.33 -3.10
C ARG A 6 7.94 15.91 -3.46
N LEU A 7 8.92 15.35 -2.75
CA LEU A 7 9.34 13.96 -2.92
C LEU A 7 8.20 12.97 -2.63
N ASP A 8 7.53 13.10 -1.48
CA ASP A 8 6.38 12.26 -1.11
C ASP A 8 5.24 12.34 -2.15
N ALA A 9 4.93 13.54 -2.64
CA ALA A 9 3.92 13.72 -3.68
C ALA A 9 4.34 13.11 -5.03
N TRP A 10 5.62 13.22 -5.39
CA TRP A 10 6.17 12.64 -6.61
C TRP A 10 6.18 11.10 -6.56
N LEU A 11 6.59 10.53 -5.42
CA LEU A 11 6.58 9.07 -5.19
C LEU A 11 5.17 8.50 -5.32
N GLY A 12 4.20 9.15 -4.66
CA GLY A 12 2.79 8.76 -4.75
C GLY A 12 2.31 8.76 -6.21
N LYS A 13 2.46 9.90 -6.92
CA LYS A 13 1.93 10.05 -8.28
C LYS A 13 2.60 9.15 -9.31
N THR A 14 3.91 8.97 -9.22
CA THR A 14 4.69 8.31 -10.27
C THR A 14 4.76 6.79 -10.06
N LEU A 15 4.99 6.35 -8.81
CA LEU A 15 5.33 4.95 -8.53
C LEU A 15 4.14 4.17 -7.95
N PHE A 16 3.47 4.71 -6.93
CA PHE A 16 2.51 3.94 -6.13
C PHE A 16 1.05 4.09 -6.57
N HIS A 17 0.59 5.28 -6.92
CA HIS A 17 -0.81 5.51 -7.30
C HIS A 17 -1.25 4.74 -8.55
N PRO A 18 -0.49 4.71 -9.67
CA PRO A 18 -0.93 4.01 -10.87
C PRO A 18 -1.27 2.52 -10.67
N PRO A 19 -0.40 1.70 -10.06
CA PRO A 19 -0.71 0.28 -9.82
C PRO A 19 -1.84 0.09 -8.80
N ILE A 20 -1.94 0.93 -7.76
CA ILE A 20 -3.04 0.85 -6.78
C ILE A 20 -4.38 1.14 -7.45
N ILE A 21 -4.45 2.20 -8.27
CA ILE A 21 -5.66 2.55 -9.03
C ILE A 21 -6.05 1.39 -9.95
N LEU A 22 -5.09 0.78 -10.62
CA LEU A 22 -5.35 -0.38 -11.48
C LEU A 22 -5.89 -1.57 -10.66
N ALA A 23 -5.30 -1.85 -9.50
CA ALA A 23 -5.79 -2.88 -8.59
C ALA A 23 -7.22 -2.61 -8.12
N CYS A 24 -7.54 -1.37 -7.73
CA CYS A 24 -8.91 -0.96 -7.38
C CYS A 24 -9.87 -1.20 -8.54
N GLN A 25 -9.48 -0.84 -9.77
CA GLN A 25 -10.32 -0.99 -10.96
C GLN A 25 -10.55 -2.45 -11.36
N ILE A 26 -9.57 -3.34 -11.14
CA ILE A 26 -9.68 -4.77 -11.42
C ILE A 26 -10.56 -5.44 -10.38
N THR A 27 -10.29 -5.19 -9.11
CA THR A 27 -10.99 -5.83 -7.97
C THR A 27 -12.37 -5.21 -7.69
N ARG A 28 -12.64 -4.03 -8.24
CA ARG A 28 -13.81 -3.17 -7.94
C ARG A 28 -13.90 -2.79 -6.47
N GLN A 29 -12.77 -2.79 -5.76
CA GLN A 29 -12.67 -2.41 -4.36
C GLN A 29 -12.34 -0.92 -4.22
N THR A 30 -12.68 -0.36 -3.06
CA THR A 30 -12.27 0.99 -2.70
C THR A 30 -10.78 1.04 -2.34
N GLN A 31 -10.18 2.22 -2.43
CA GLN A 31 -8.79 2.42 -1.99
C GLN A 31 -8.58 2.10 -0.51
N TYR A 32 -9.61 2.26 0.32
CA TYR A 32 -9.57 1.93 1.74
C TYR A 32 -9.57 0.41 1.97
N ALA A 33 -10.38 -0.32 1.18
CA ALA A 33 -10.38 -1.77 1.22
C ALA A 33 -9.00 -2.32 0.80
N ILE A 34 -8.39 -1.76 -0.26
CA ILE A 34 -7.03 -2.14 -0.68
C ILE A 34 -5.99 -1.80 0.38
N HIS A 35 -6.06 -0.62 1.00
CA HIS A 35 -5.17 -0.23 2.10
C HIS A 35 -5.19 -1.27 3.23
N ARG A 36 -6.39 -1.67 3.69
CA ARG A 36 -6.55 -2.62 4.79
C ARG A 36 -6.14 -4.04 4.40
N ALA A 37 -6.47 -4.47 3.19
CA ALA A 37 -6.03 -5.76 2.68
C ALA A 37 -4.50 -5.86 2.61
N LEU A 38 -3.83 -4.81 2.12
CA LEU A 38 -2.36 -4.78 2.07
C LEU A 38 -1.72 -4.74 3.47
N TRP A 39 -2.34 -4.04 4.42
CA TRP A 39 -1.89 -4.07 5.83
C TRP A 39 -2.04 -5.47 6.44
N PHE A 40 -3.12 -6.18 6.16
CA PHE A 40 -3.30 -7.58 6.56
C PHE A 40 -2.24 -8.48 5.90
N PHE A 41 -1.99 -8.34 4.60
CA PHE A 41 -0.91 -9.08 3.93
C PHE A 41 0.47 -8.78 4.51
N ALA A 42 0.75 -7.51 4.83
CA ALA A 42 2.01 -7.13 5.48
C ALA A 42 2.14 -7.77 6.87
N ALA A 43 1.06 -7.85 7.64
CA ALA A 43 1.03 -8.52 8.94
C ALA A 43 1.28 -10.03 8.79
N CYS A 44 0.60 -10.71 7.87
CA CYS A 44 0.84 -12.13 7.59
C CYS A 44 2.26 -12.41 7.08
N HIS A 45 2.82 -11.52 6.26
CA HIS A 45 4.20 -11.67 5.81
C HIS A 45 5.20 -11.48 6.97
N ALA A 46 4.87 -10.64 7.95
CA ALA A 46 5.71 -10.47 9.14
C ALA A 46 5.74 -11.76 10.00
N THR A 47 4.64 -12.54 10.03
CA THR A 47 4.59 -13.76 10.85
C THR A 47 5.46 -14.90 10.34
N VAL A 48 5.88 -14.88 9.06
CA VAL A 48 6.75 -15.91 8.47
C VAL A 48 8.13 -15.98 9.14
N TYR A 49 8.57 -14.89 9.78
CA TYR A 49 9.92 -14.77 10.37
C TYR A 49 9.93 -14.86 11.90
N LEU A 50 8.81 -15.28 12.51
CA LEU A 50 8.61 -15.30 13.96
C LEU A 50 9.28 -16.48 14.68
N GLU A 51 9.83 -17.48 13.97
CA GLU A 51 10.33 -18.74 14.57
C GLU A 51 11.44 -18.55 15.61
N HIS A 52 12.15 -17.42 15.57
CA HIS A 52 13.26 -17.12 16.48
C HIS A 52 13.03 -15.88 17.35
N ASP A 53 11.82 -15.31 17.33
CA ASP A 53 11.50 -14.10 18.07
C ASP A 53 11.03 -14.41 19.51
N GLU A 54 11.11 -13.40 20.37
CA GLU A 54 10.62 -13.50 21.74
C GLU A 54 9.11 -13.79 21.78
N TRP A 55 8.68 -14.63 22.72
CA TRP A 55 7.28 -15.04 22.87
C TRP A 55 6.30 -13.85 22.88
N LEU A 56 6.64 -12.77 23.59
CA LEU A 56 5.79 -11.58 23.68
C LEU A 56 5.59 -10.93 22.30
N TRP A 57 6.65 -10.88 21.49
CA TRP A 57 6.59 -10.34 20.13
C TRP A 57 5.77 -11.23 19.19
N VAL A 58 5.92 -12.55 19.32
CA VAL A 58 5.12 -13.53 18.57
C VAL A 58 3.63 -13.36 18.86
N VAL A 59 3.24 -13.26 20.14
CA VAL A 59 1.84 -13.03 20.55
C VAL A 59 1.33 -11.70 20.02
N PHE A 60 2.12 -10.63 20.15
CA PHE A 60 1.77 -9.30 19.63
C PHE A 60 1.52 -9.33 18.12
N MET A 61 2.38 -10.01 17.34
CA MET A 61 2.23 -10.10 15.90
C MET A 61 0.99 -10.86 15.48
N TRP A 62 0.69 -11.99 16.11
CA TRP A 62 -0.55 -12.72 15.85
C TRP A 62 -1.79 -11.91 16.21
N PHE A 63 -1.76 -11.18 17.33
CA PHE A 63 -2.83 -10.26 17.69
C PHE A 63 -3.00 -9.14 16.64
N PHE A 64 -1.90 -8.59 16.12
CA PHE A 64 -1.91 -7.59 15.05
C PHE A 64 -2.50 -8.16 13.74
N VAL A 65 -2.21 -9.41 13.39
CA VAL A 65 -2.83 -10.11 12.26
C VAL A 65 -4.35 -10.19 12.44
N VAL A 66 -4.84 -10.57 13.62
CA VAL A 66 -6.28 -10.63 13.90
C VAL A 66 -6.92 -9.25 13.77
N ILE A 67 -6.30 -8.19 14.32
CA ILE A 67 -6.81 -6.82 14.18
C ILE A 67 -6.89 -6.39 12.72
N THR A 68 -5.83 -6.64 11.95
CA THR A 68 -5.78 -6.24 10.53
C THR A 68 -6.77 -7.04 9.69
N LEU A 69 -7.03 -8.31 10.02
CA LEU A 69 -8.08 -9.12 9.41
C LEU A 69 -9.48 -8.56 9.69
N LEU A 70 -9.79 -8.28 10.96
CA LEU A 70 -11.07 -7.69 11.37
C LEU A 70 -11.26 -6.32 10.72
N SER A 71 -10.21 -5.51 10.67
CA SER A 71 -10.18 -4.23 9.99
C SER A 71 -10.50 -4.38 8.50
N ALA A 72 -9.86 -5.32 7.81
CA ALA A 72 -10.06 -5.57 6.39
C ALA A 72 -11.44 -6.14 6.05
N THR A 73 -12.08 -6.86 6.98
CA THR A 73 -13.38 -7.53 6.74
C THR A 73 -14.58 -6.70 7.20
N LEU A 74 -14.52 -6.10 8.38
CA LEU A 74 -15.65 -5.38 8.99
C LEU A 74 -15.68 -3.89 8.63
N PHE A 75 -14.51 -3.31 8.34
CA PHE A 75 -14.35 -1.86 8.16
C PHE A 75 -13.69 -1.52 6.83
N ALA A 76 -13.84 -2.36 5.81
CA ALA A 76 -13.17 -2.24 4.51
C ALA A 76 -13.27 -0.82 3.92
N ASP A 77 -14.45 -0.21 3.96
CA ASP A 77 -14.72 1.10 3.35
C ASP A 77 -14.55 2.30 4.29
N TRP A 78 -14.15 2.08 5.55
CA TRP A 78 -13.94 3.17 6.48
C TRP A 78 -12.72 4.01 6.09
N PRO A 79 -12.84 5.36 6.14
CA PRO A 79 -11.78 6.26 5.71
C PRO A 79 -10.50 5.99 6.49
N ALA A 80 -9.41 5.77 5.75
CA ALA A 80 -8.09 5.59 6.30
C ALA A 80 -7.27 6.87 6.14
N THR A 81 -6.46 7.19 7.15
CA THR A 81 -5.52 8.31 7.12
C THR A 81 -4.10 7.78 7.10
N SER A 82 -3.22 8.39 6.30
CA SER A 82 -1.81 8.04 6.25
C SER A 82 -0.94 9.24 6.63
N LEU A 83 0.05 9.00 7.48
CA LEU A 83 1.00 10.02 7.94
C LEU A 83 2.18 10.13 6.96
N ARG A 84 2.48 11.35 6.52
CA ARG A 84 3.60 11.60 5.59
C ARG A 84 4.95 11.15 6.15
N ALA A 85 5.21 11.43 7.42
CA ALA A 85 6.46 11.02 8.07
C ALA A 85 6.63 9.49 8.07
N PHE A 86 5.53 8.76 8.28
CA PHE A 86 5.51 7.30 8.24
C PHE A 86 5.83 6.74 6.84
N ARG A 87 5.24 7.32 5.78
CA ARG A 87 5.56 6.94 4.40
C ARG A 87 7.02 7.20 4.05
N LEU A 88 7.54 8.37 4.40
CA LEU A 88 8.94 8.72 4.13
C LEU A 88 9.90 7.82 4.91
N PHE A 89 9.59 7.49 6.18
CA PHE A 89 10.36 6.55 6.98
C PHE A 89 10.48 5.19 6.27
N TRP A 90 9.36 4.60 5.85
CA TRP A 90 9.37 3.33 5.12
C TRP A 90 10.06 3.41 3.77
N PHE A 91 9.97 4.54 3.09
CA PHE A 91 10.66 4.76 1.82
C PHE A 91 12.19 4.80 2.00
N PHE A 92 12.69 5.52 3.00
CA PHE A 92 14.12 5.55 3.30
C PHE A 92 14.62 4.19 3.80
N LEU A 93 13.80 3.48 4.58
CA LEU A 93 14.10 2.11 5.01
C LEU A 93 14.21 1.16 3.82
N LEU A 94 13.29 1.25 2.85
CA LEU A 94 13.35 0.51 1.60
C LEU A 94 14.61 0.83 0.79
N ILE A 95 14.98 2.11 0.66
CA ILE A 95 16.24 2.50 -0.01
C ILE A 95 17.43 1.85 0.67
N GLY A 96 17.52 1.94 2.01
CA GLY A 96 18.61 1.35 2.77
C GLY A 96 18.73 -0.16 2.53
N GLN A 97 17.60 -0.88 2.55
CA GLN A 97 17.57 -2.32 2.29
C GLN A 97 18.03 -2.66 0.86
N VAL A 98 17.53 -1.92 -0.13
CA VAL A 98 17.93 -2.11 -1.53
C VAL A 98 19.41 -1.81 -1.73
N SER A 99 19.94 -0.77 -1.09
CA SER A 99 21.38 -0.46 -1.14
C SER A 99 22.23 -1.58 -0.54
N VAL A 100 21.81 -2.17 0.58
CA VAL A 100 22.50 -3.33 1.17
C VAL A 100 22.48 -4.53 0.23
N THR A 101 21.33 -4.83 -0.38
CA THR A 101 21.23 -5.90 -1.38
C THR A 101 22.12 -5.64 -2.61
N LEU A 102 22.17 -4.40 -3.11
CA LEU A 102 23.02 -4.03 -4.25
C LEU A 102 24.53 -4.14 -3.96
N LEU A 103 24.93 -3.98 -2.70
CA LEU A 103 26.33 -4.13 -2.27
C LEU A 103 26.74 -5.60 -2.05
N GLY A 104 25.91 -6.55 -2.50
CA GLY A 104 26.19 -7.99 -2.41
C GLY A 104 25.50 -8.69 -1.25
N GLY A 105 24.59 -8.01 -0.54
CA GLY A 105 23.69 -8.66 0.41
C GLY A 105 22.55 -9.40 -0.28
N ASP A 106 21.95 -10.37 0.40
CA ASP A 106 20.76 -11.06 -0.11
C ASP A 106 19.55 -10.12 -0.21
N LEU A 107 18.58 -10.52 -1.05
CA LEU A 107 17.28 -9.85 -1.09
C LEU A 107 16.58 -10.07 0.25
N LEU A 108 16.61 -9.05 1.10
CA LEU A 108 15.99 -9.14 2.40
C LEU A 108 14.47 -9.26 2.23
N ALA A 109 13.88 -10.28 2.85
CA ALA A 109 12.42 -10.43 2.92
C ALA A 109 11.73 -9.20 3.51
N SER A 110 12.46 -8.43 4.32
CA SER A 110 12.00 -7.14 4.84
C SER A 110 11.77 -6.10 3.73
N SER A 111 12.49 -6.16 2.60
CA SER A 111 12.29 -5.28 1.44
C SER A 111 10.92 -5.46 0.81
N ILE A 112 10.47 -6.71 0.64
CA ILE A 112 9.14 -7.02 0.09
C ILE A 112 8.06 -6.46 1.03
N ARG A 113 8.20 -6.69 2.33
CA ARG A 113 7.29 -6.13 3.35
C ARG A 113 7.26 -4.59 3.32
N SER A 114 8.42 -3.93 3.21
CA SER A 114 8.50 -2.47 3.09
C SER A 114 7.73 -1.96 1.87
N VAL A 115 7.84 -2.65 0.73
CA VAL A 115 7.06 -2.32 -0.47
C VAL A 115 5.56 -2.48 -0.19
N ILE A 116 5.12 -3.60 0.36
CA ILE A 116 3.68 -3.84 0.66
C ILE A 116 3.12 -2.74 1.58
N ILE A 117 3.86 -2.37 2.63
CA ILE A 117 3.45 -1.31 3.56
C ILE A 117 3.37 0.05 2.85
N LEU A 118 4.35 0.38 2.00
CA LEU A 118 4.29 1.62 1.21
C LEU A 118 3.07 1.64 0.29
N PHE A 119 2.78 0.54 -0.40
CA PHE A 119 1.56 0.42 -1.21
C PHE A 119 0.29 0.61 -0.37
N ALA A 120 0.22 0.00 0.82
CA ALA A 120 -0.90 0.18 1.73
C ALA A 120 -1.08 1.66 2.09
N GLU A 121 -0.01 2.32 2.54
CA GLU A 121 -0.05 3.71 2.98
C GLU A 121 -0.38 4.69 1.83
N TYR A 122 0.19 4.48 0.65
CA TYR A 122 -0.14 5.30 -0.52
C TYR A 122 -1.58 5.06 -1.00
N ALA A 123 -2.17 3.89 -0.78
CA ALA A 123 -3.58 3.65 -1.10
C ALA A 123 -4.51 4.56 -0.29
N ALA A 124 -4.22 4.77 1.00
CA ALA A 124 -4.98 5.69 1.86
C ALA A 124 -4.84 7.17 1.44
N THR A 125 -3.83 7.53 0.64
CA THR A 125 -3.66 8.92 0.15
C THR A 125 -4.49 9.25 -1.08
N ILE A 126 -5.03 8.23 -1.76
CA ILE A 126 -5.84 8.42 -2.97
C ILE A 126 -7.21 8.97 -2.56
N LYS A 127 -7.54 10.18 -3.02
CA LYS A 127 -8.85 10.81 -2.71
C LYS A 127 -9.96 10.37 -3.65
N THR A 128 -9.62 10.12 -4.91
CA THR A 128 -10.59 9.83 -5.98
C THR A 128 -9.99 8.83 -6.95
N ILE A 129 -10.67 7.71 -7.17
CA ILE A 129 -10.28 6.73 -8.19
C ILE A 129 -10.88 7.20 -9.54
N PRO A 130 -10.06 7.46 -10.57
CA PRO A 130 -10.57 7.89 -11.87
C PRO A 130 -11.42 6.78 -12.52
N PRO A 131 -12.53 7.13 -13.20
CA PRO A 131 -13.37 6.14 -13.88
C PRO A 131 -12.59 5.41 -14.97
N ARG A 132 -12.88 4.11 -15.15
CA ARG A 132 -12.19 3.26 -16.13
C ARG A 132 -12.42 3.84 -17.54
N ARG A 133 -11.33 4.21 -18.23
CA ARG A 133 -11.24 4.85 -19.57
C ARG A 133 -12.12 4.24 -20.68
N LYS A 134 -12.66 3.04 -20.48
CA LYS A 134 -13.65 2.40 -21.38
C LYS A 134 -15.00 3.15 -21.44
N ARG A 135 -15.34 4.00 -20.46
CA ARG A 135 -16.59 4.78 -20.47
C ARG A 135 -16.55 5.95 -21.46
N ASP A 136 -15.39 6.56 -21.68
CA ASP A 136 -15.25 7.74 -22.55
C ASP A 136 -15.49 7.41 -24.03
N ARG A 137 -15.07 6.23 -24.50
CA ARG A 137 -15.41 5.75 -25.85
C ARG A 137 -16.91 5.53 -26.05
N ARG A 138 -17.65 5.11 -25.01
CA ARG A 138 -19.12 4.91 -25.10
C ARG A 138 -19.90 6.22 -24.97
N ALA A 139 -19.42 7.18 -24.17
CA ALA A 139 -20.04 8.50 -24.07
C ALA A 139 -19.84 9.29 -25.36
N SER A 140 -18.61 9.33 -25.90
CA SER A 140 -18.30 9.99 -27.17
C SER A 140 -19.00 9.32 -28.36
N ALA A 141 -19.14 7.98 -28.39
CA ALA A 141 -19.93 7.29 -29.42
C ALA A 141 -21.46 7.52 -29.31
N LYS A 142 -21.96 7.97 -28.15
CA LYS A 142 -23.38 8.31 -27.96
C LYS A 142 -23.67 9.75 -28.34
N GLU A 143 -22.72 10.66 -28.13
CA GLU A 143 -22.77 12.07 -28.59
C GLU A 143 -22.65 12.19 -30.12
N VAL A 144 -21.85 11.34 -30.78
CA VAL A 144 -21.69 11.35 -32.24
C VAL A 144 -22.91 10.73 -32.98
N ARG A 145 -23.85 10.11 -32.25
CA ARG A 145 -25.05 9.46 -32.81
C ARG A 145 -26.35 10.19 -32.50
N ALA A 146 -26.30 11.31 -31.77
CA ALA A 146 -27.44 12.19 -31.49
C ALA A 146 -27.36 13.42 -32.39
#